data_AF-A0A9D4RAZ2-F1
#
_entry.id   AF-A0A9D4RAZ2-F1
#
_cell.length_a   1.000
_cell.length_b   1.000
_cell.length_c   1.000
_cell.angle_alpha   90.00
_cell.angle_beta   90.00
_cell.angle_gamma   90.00
#
_symmetry.space_group_name_H-M   'P 1'
#
loop_
_entity.id
_entity.type
_entity.pdbx_description
1 polymer ?
#
loop_
_entity_poly.entity_id
_entity_poly.type
_entity_poly.pdbx_seq_one_letter_code
_entity_poly.pdbx_strand_id
1 'polypeptide(L)'
;MIVRLLNQLSILNLFFAINASLAIHCEGNHIGDNCKYCKDGFYGLSCERLCNTKCKACHSQTYCYSCKNGFYGTNCQLLCPDTCQQCVFSSKCTMCIHGYFGEKCELMCNGHCFNRQCDKNTGICDKCSDGFFGQNCSRNCSSGCMAGVCERLSGTCHYGCHYGHTGLNCCPSGFAGIHCRENCSENCRICSSLSVCDMCKAGYNGNKCELENNEVVTFGEWKIAVVTITVGVGVIIIFVILVAAGRYMKRRQEQNELETLQMNEISMTGIHCSNATEGSNYNFLNDSRDIHQYEEVL
;
A
#
# COMPACT_ATOMS: atom_id res chain seq x y z
N MET A 1 17.74 26.21 45.49
CA MET A 1 18.04 25.00 44.70
C MET A 1 19.12 25.21 43.63
N ILE A 2 19.31 26.43 43.10
CA ILE A 2 20.28 26.74 42.03
C ILE A 2 21.75 26.76 42.51
N VAL A 3 22.01 27.13 43.77
CA VAL A 3 23.39 27.19 44.32
C VAL A 3 24.03 25.81 44.51
N ARG A 4 23.25 24.73 44.64
CA ARG A 4 23.79 23.35 44.74
C ARG A 4 24.16 22.72 43.39
N LEU A 5 23.58 23.21 42.28
CA LEU A 5 23.88 22.72 40.92
C LEU A 5 25.16 23.34 40.36
N LEU A 6 25.44 24.61 40.66
CA LEU A 6 26.68 25.29 40.23
C LEU A 6 27.93 24.71 40.89
N ASN A 7 27.81 24.15 42.10
CA ASN A 7 28.94 23.55 42.83
C ASN A 7 29.27 22.11 42.39
N GLN A 8 28.37 21.42 41.66
CA GLN A 8 28.69 20.13 41.04
C GLN A 8 29.34 20.29 39.66
N LEU A 9 28.97 21.33 38.90
CA LEU A 9 29.58 21.66 37.61
C LEU A 9 31.05 22.11 37.74
N SER A 10 31.40 22.81 38.82
CA SER A 10 32.79 23.20 39.11
C SER A 10 33.68 22.00 39.45
N ILE A 11 33.17 21.01 40.20
CA ILE A 11 33.92 19.80 40.58
C ILE A 11 34.08 18.86 39.37
N LEU A 12 33.08 18.74 38.50
CA LEU A 12 33.17 17.93 37.29
C LEU A 12 34.19 18.52 36.29
N ASN A 13 34.23 19.84 36.14
CA ASN A 13 35.23 20.54 35.31
C ASN A 13 36.65 20.45 35.89
N LEU A 14 36.81 20.38 37.22
CA LEU A 14 38.09 20.04 37.84
C LEU A 14 38.50 18.58 37.57
N PHE A 15 37.57 17.62 37.60
CA PHE A 15 37.85 16.22 37.22
C PHE A 15 38.25 16.07 35.73
N PHE A 16 37.67 16.86 34.83
CA PHE A 16 38.08 16.89 33.42
C PHE A 16 39.39 17.65 33.19
N ALA A 17 39.70 18.67 34.00
CA ALA A 17 40.97 19.40 33.92
C ALA A 17 42.17 18.63 34.52
N ILE A 18 41.95 17.71 35.48
CA ILE A 18 43.01 16.87 36.04
C ILE A 18 43.40 15.73 35.07
N ASN A 19 42.57 15.39 34.08
CA ASN A 19 42.85 14.33 33.11
C ASN A 19 43.57 14.80 31.82
N ALA A 20 43.96 16.08 31.71
CA ALA A 20 44.47 16.66 30.46
C ALA A 20 46.00 16.83 30.38
N SER A 21 46.78 16.44 31.40
CA SER A 21 48.18 16.90 31.52
C SER A 21 49.24 15.80 31.71
N LEU A 22 49.01 14.60 31.18
CA LEU A 22 50.03 13.53 31.13
C LEU A 22 50.29 13.00 29.72
N ALA A 23 50.09 13.83 28.69
CA ALA A 23 50.61 13.51 27.37
C ALA A 23 52.14 13.70 27.39
N ILE A 24 52.87 12.58 27.32
CA ILE A 24 54.34 12.58 27.25
C ILE A 24 54.75 13.22 25.93
N HIS A 25 55.40 14.38 26.01
CA HIS A 25 55.90 15.10 24.84
C HIS A 25 57.34 14.67 24.55
N CYS A 26 57.55 14.01 23.40
CA CYS A 26 58.87 13.63 22.95
C CYS A 26 59.49 14.70 22.06
N GLU A 27 60.72 15.09 22.35
CA GLU A 27 61.49 16.00 21.49
C GLU A 27 61.97 15.30 20.21
N GLY A 28 62.13 16.09 19.13
CA GLY A 28 62.64 15.59 17.85
C GLY A 28 61.76 14.51 17.21
N ASN A 29 62.40 13.43 16.75
CA ASN A 29 61.75 12.34 15.99
C ASN A 29 61.40 11.12 16.86
N HIS A 30 61.25 11.28 18.16
CA HIS A 30 60.93 10.18 19.08
C HIS A 30 59.40 10.04 19.32
N ILE A 31 58.95 8.82 19.62
CA ILE A 31 57.56 8.45 19.96
C ILE A 31 57.50 7.36 21.04
N GLY A 32 56.29 7.17 21.59
CA GLY A 32 55.95 6.18 22.61
C GLY A 32 56.16 6.70 24.03
N ASP A 33 55.70 5.92 25.01
CA ASP A 33 55.57 6.36 26.41
C ASP A 33 56.89 6.68 27.11
N ASN A 34 58.05 6.35 26.52
CA ASN A 34 59.38 6.70 27.03
C ASN A 34 60.27 7.33 25.95
N CYS A 35 59.69 7.81 24.85
CA CYS A 35 60.43 8.40 23.72
C CYS A 35 61.55 7.50 23.16
N LYS A 36 61.41 6.17 23.30
CA LYS A 36 62.43 5.19 22.91
C LYS A 36 62.39 4.84 21.42
N TYR A 37 61.23 5.01 20.78
CA TYR A 37 61.01 4.60 19.40
C TYR A 37 61.13 5.79 18.46
N CYS A 38 61.59 5.57 17.24
CA CYS A 38 61.63 6.60 16.21
C CYS A 38 60.28 6.71 15.50
N LYS A 39 59.93 7.94 15.06
CA LYS A 39 58.86 8.19 14.08
C LYS A 39 59.16 7.43 12.79
N ASP A 40 58.09 7.07 12.07
CA ASP A 40 58.20 6.51 10.72
C ASP A 40 59.14 7.34 9.85
N GLY A 41 60.00 6.67 9.08
CA GLY A 41 61.03 7.28 8.25
C GLY A 41 62.37 7.54 8.94
N PHE A 42 62.48 7.36 10.26
CA PHE A 42 63.73 7.56 11.01
C PHE A 42 64.19 6.29 11.74
N TYR A 43 65.50 6.17 11.93
CA TYR A 43 66.12 5.07 12.68
C TYR A 43 67.41 5.50 13.38
N GLY A 44 67.95 4.60 14.22
CA GLY A 44 69.16 4.82 15.01
C GLY A 44 68.85 5.29 16.43
N LEU A 45 69.88 5.34 17.28
CA LEU A 45 69.71 5.63 18.71
C LEU A 45 69.18 7.05 18.99
N SER A 46 69.51 8.01 18.13
CA SER A 46 69.05 9.41 18.22
C SER A 46 67.95 9.76 17.21
N CYS A 47 67.43 8.79 16.44
CA CYS A 47 66.42 9.01 15.40
C CYS A 47 66.74 10.13 14.36
N GLU A 48 68.03 10.33 14.08
CA GLU A 48 68.51 11.31 13.09
C GLU A 48 68.75 10.71 11.69
N ARG A 49 68.83 9.38 11.59
CA ARG A 49 69.11 8.70 10.32
C ARG A 49 67.81 8.44 9.57
N LEU A 50 67.80 8.75 8.29
CA LEU A 50 66.64 8.58 7.41
C LEU A 50 66.60 7.17 6.81
N CYS A 51 65.41 6.59 6.79
CA CYS A 51 65.14 5.38 6.03
C CYS A 51 65.28 5.62 4.51
N ASN A 52 65.44 4.55 3.74
CA ASN A 52 65.34 4.66 2.29
C ASN A 52 63.94 5.19 1.90
N THR A 53 63.84 5.83 0.73
CA THR A 53 62.61 6.53 0.29
C THR A 53 61.41 5.61 0.03
N LYS A 54 61.61 4.31 -0.13
CA LYS A 54 60.59 3.28 -0.34
C LYS A 54 60.17 2.59 0.97
N CYS A 55 60.89 2.81 2.06
CA CYS A 55 60.56 2.25 3.37
C CYS A 55 59.68 3.19 4.17
N LYS A 56 58.70 2.62 4.87
CA LYS A 56 57.85 3.36 5.80
C LYS A 56 58.50 3.43 7.18
N ALA A 57 58.97 2.29 7.69
CA ALA A 57 59.76 2.20 8.91
C ALA A 57 60.95 1.26 8.68
N CYS A 58 62.08 1.54 9.31
CA CYS A 58 63.30 0.77 9.09
C CYS A 58 64.16 0.58 10.34
N HIS A 59 64.92 -0.51 10.35
CA HIS A 59 66.00 -0.74 11.31
C HIS A 59 67.31 -0.13 10.83
N SER A 60 67.55 -0.20 9.52
CA SER A 60 68.74 0.31 8.84
C SER A 60 68.37 0.74 7.41
N GLN A 61 69.33 1.31 6.66
CA GLN A 61 69.12 1.64 5.25
C GLN A 61 68.76 0.44 4.36
N THR A 62 69.14 -0.78 4.77
CA THR A 62 68.94 -2.02 4.00
C THR A 62 67.91 -2.97 4.62
N TYR A 63 67.41 -2.66 5.82
CA TYR A 63 66.41 -3.47 6.51
C TYR A 63 65.23 -2.61 6.94
N CYS A 64 64.08 -2.89 6.33
CA CYS A 64 62.84 -2.19 6.52
C CYS A 64 61.83 -3.08 7.24
N TYR A 65 61.21 -2.54 8.28
CA TYR A 65 60.13 -3.22 9.00
C TYR A 65 58.84 -3.23 8.18
N SER A 66 58.62 -2.17 7.40
CA SER A 66 57.51 -2.07 6.48
C SER A 66 57.85 -1.20 5.27
N CYS A 67 57.25 -1.54 4.14
CA CYS A 67 57.40 -0.83 2.88
C CYS A 67 56.27 0.17 2.65
N LYS A 68 56.54 1.20 1.84
CA LYS A 68 55.50 2.04 1.27
C LYS A 68 54.68 1.23 0.24
N ASN A 69 53.47 1.69 -0.04
CA ASN A 69 52.57 1.05 -1.02
C ASN A 69 53.29 0.81 -2.36
N GLY A 70 53.01 -0.34 -2.99
CA GLY A 70 53.62 -0.76 -4.24
C GLY A 70 54.99 -1.46 -4.10
N PHE A 71 55.56 -1.56 -2.89
CA PHE A 71 56.84 -2.22 -2.68
C PHE A 71 56.78 -3.34 -1.62
N TYR A 72 57.64 -4.33 -1.76
CA TYR A 72 57.81 -5.41 -0.79
C TYR A 72 59.28 -5.88 -0.68
N GLY A 73 59.53 -6.81 0.24
CA GLY A 73 60.85 -7.35 0.53
C GLY A 73 61.56 -6.61 1.67
N THR A 74 62.68 -7.16 2.12
CA THR A 74 63.40 -6.66 3.32
C THR A 74 63.99 -5.27 3.16
N ASN A 75 64.23 -4.80 1.92
CA ASN A 75 64.74 -3.47 1.61
C ASN A 75 63.78 -2.65 0.72
N CYS A 76 62.56 -3.13 0.50
CA CYS A 76 61.52 -2.48 -0.32
C CYS A 76 61.95 -2.14 -1.76
N GLN A 77 62.83 -2.95 -2.37
CA GLN A 77 63.23 -2.77 -3.77
C GLN A 77 62.35 -3.50 -4.77
N LEU A 78 61.59 -4.51 -4.32
CA LEU A 78 60.72 -5.30 -5.17
C LEU A 78 59.35 -4.63 -5.32
N LEU A 79 58.75 -4.74 -6.51
CA LEU A 79 57.48 -4.10 -6.85
C LEU A 79 56.30 -5.07 -6.67
N CYS A 80 55.21 -4.58 -6.08
CA CYS A 80 53.94 -5.28 -6.14
C CYS A 80 53.40 -5.31 -7.58
N PRO A 81 52.50 -6.26 -7.92
CA PRO A 81 51.77 -6.23 -9.19
C PRO A 81 51.04 -4.90 -9.43
N ASP A 82 50.87 -4.49 -10.69
CA ASP A 82 50.38 -3.15 -11.06
C ASP A 82 49.04 -2.75 -10.43
N THR A 83 48.13 -3.72 -10.23
CA THR A 83 46.79 -3.51 -9.64
C THR A 83 46.74 -3.74 -8.12
N CYS A 84 47.89 -4.03 -7.52
CA CYS A 84 48.05 -4.35 -6.11
C CYS A 84 48.70 -3.18 -5.34
N GLN A 85 47.97 -2.61 -4.41
CA GLN A 85 48.45 -1.49 -3.59
C GLN A 85 49.42 -1.94 -2.49
N GLN A 86 49.16 -3.09 -1.85
CA GLN A 86 50.05 -3.67 -0.84
C GLN A 86 50.16 -5.18 -1.04
N CYS A 87 51.38 -5.71 -0.96
CA CYS A 87 51.66 -7.12 -1.14
C CYS A 87 52.69 -7.61 -0.12
N VAL A 88 52.62 -8.90 0.24
CA VAL A 88 53.66 -9.56 1.07
C VAL A 88 54.78 -10.09 0.16
N PHE A 89 54.38 -10.67 -0.97
CA PHE A 89 55.23 -11.11 -2.07
C PHE A 89 54.42 -11.03 -3.38
N SER A 90 55.09 -11.22 -4.53
CA SER A 90 54.52 -10.98 -5.86
C SER A 90 53.20 -11.70 -6.16
N SER A 91 52.91 -12.83 -5.51
CA SER A 91 51.69 -13.60 -5.70
C SER A 91 50.64 -13.46 -4.59
N LYS A 92 50.90 -12.66 -3.54
CA LYS A 92 49.93 -12.40 -2.46
C LYS A 92 49.73 -10.91 -2.24
N CYS A 93 48.62 -10.41 -2.79
CA CYS A 93 48.18 -9.05 -2.56
C CYS A 93 47.31 -8.96 -1.31
N THR A 94 47.59 -8.01 -0.41
CA THR A 94 46.79 -7.75 0.79
C THR A 94 45.75 -6.66 0.55
N MET A 95 46.06 -5.66 -0.28
CA MET A 95 45.14 -4.58 -0.67
C MET A 95 45.19 -4.31 -2.17
N CYS A 96 44.03 -4.31 -2.81
CA CYS A 96 43.88 -3.93 -4.20
C CYS A 96 43.78 -2.41 -4.36
N ILE A 97 44.19 -1.92 -5.52
CA ILE A 97 43.82 -0.57 -5.95
C ILE A 97 42.29 -0.52 -6.10
N HIS A 98 41.69 0.64 -5.80
CA HIS A 98 40.26 0.87 -5.98
C HIS A 98 39.78 0.44 -7.37
N GLY A 99 38.70 -0.33 -7.43
CA GLY A 99 38.18 -0.89 -8.69
C GLY A 99 38.69 -2.28 -9.03
N TYR A 100 39.55 -2.90 -8.22
CA TYR A 100 40.05 -4.25 -8.45
C TYR A 100 39.77 -5.20 -7.28
N PHE A 101 39.65 -6.49 -7.60
CA PHE A 101 39.44 -7.58 -6.66
C PHE A 101 40.09 -8.87 -7.16
N GLY A 102 40.09 -9.91 -6.33
CA GLY A 102 40.80 -11.17 -6.53
C GLY A 102 42.02 -11.29 -5.62
N GLU A 103 42.61 -12.49 -5.54
CA GLU A 103 43.78 -12.72 -4.70
C GLU A 103 45.02 -11.90 -5.13
N LYS A 104 45.10 -11.58 -6.43
CA LYS A 104 46.17 -10.77 -7.03
C LYS A 104 45.66 -9.45 -7.60
N CYS A 105 44.40 -9.09 -7.34
CA CYS A 105 43.75 -7.89 -7.85
C CYS A 105 43.67 -7.84 -9.39
N GLU A 106 43.51 -8.99 -10.03
CA GLU A 106 43.49 -9.14 -11.48
C GLU A 106 42.09 -8.89 -12.10
N LEU A 107 41.04 -8.88 -11.28
CA LEU A 107 39.66 -8.69 -11.73
C LEU A 107 39.18 -7.26 -11.42
N MET A 108 38.32 -6.71 -12.26
CA MET A 108 37.75 -5.37 -12.07
C MET A 108 36.37 -5.44 -11.42
N CYS A 109 36.13 -4.59 -10.41
CA CYS A 109 34.79 -4.37 -9.86
C CYS A 109 33.82 -3.92 -10.96
N ASN A 110 32.55 -4.27 -10.82
CA ASN A 110 31.52 -3.78 -11.73
C ASN A 110 31.49 -2.24 -11.74
N GLY A 111 31.38 -1.63 -12.92
CA GLY A 111 31.37 -0.18 -13.08
C GLY A 111 30.20 0.53 -12.39
N HIS A 112 29.14 -0.20 -12.05
CA HIS A 112 27.97 0.28 -11.33
C HIS A 112 28.08 0.12 -9.82
N CYS A 113 29.13 -0.50 -9.28
CA CYS A 113 29.44 -0.38 -7.86
C CYS A 113 29.67 1.10 -7.52
N PHE A 114 29.12 1.57 -6.40
CA PHE A 114 29.34 2.94 -5.94
C PHE A 114 30.84 3.20 -5.75
N ASN A 115 31.37 4.26 -6.37
CA ASN A 115 32.81 4.57 -6.42
C ASN A 115 33.71 3.42 -6.89
N ARG A 116 33.18 2.46 -7.65
CA ARG A 116 33.87 1.22 -8.06
C ARG A 116 34.47 0.44 -6.88
N GLN A 117 33.84 0.49 -5.71
CA GLN A 117 34.26 -0.29 -4.55
C GLN A 117 33.51 -1.62 -4.48
N CYS A 118 34.26 -2.70 -4.34
CA CYS A 118 33.74 -4.03 -4.13
C CYS A 118 34.64 -4.80 -3.17
N ASP A 119 34.09 -5.85 -2.56
CA ASP A 119 34.81 -6.74 -1.68
C ASP A 119 36.00 -7.35 -2.41
N LYS A 120 37.18 -7.29 -1.77
CA LYS A 120 38.45 -7.69 -2.36
C LYS A 120 38.46 -9.15 -2.82
N ASN A 121 37.73 -10.04 -2.16
CA ASN A 121 37.81 -11.46 -2.44
C ASN A 121 36.70 -11.93 -3.39
N THR A 122 35.49 -11.39 -3.22
CA THR A 122 34.27 -11.85 -3.91
C THR A 122 33.86 -10.95 -5.07
N GLY A 123 34.32 -9.69 -5.10
CA GLY A 123 33.90 -8.71 -6.10
C GLY A 123 32.49 -8.17 -5.89
N ILE A 124 31.85 -8.51 -4.77
CA ILE A 124 30.52 -8.01 -4.39
C ILE A 124 30.64 -6.54 -4.02
N CYS A 125 29.91 -5.66 -4.72
CA CYS A 125 29.85 -4.24 -4.37
C CYS A 125 29.27 -4.12 -2.95
N ASP A 126 29.51 -3.08 -2.15
CA ASP A 126 28.75 -2.85 -0.90
C ASP A 126 27.52 -1.95 -1.11
N LYS A 127 27.59 -1.11 -2.14
CA LYS A 127 26.53 -0.20 -2.56
C LYS A 127 26.53 -0.12 -4.09
N CYS A 128 25.34 -0.03 -4.68
CA CYS A 128 25.17 0.24 -6.09
C CYS A 128 25.01 1.74 -6.35
N SER A 129 25.45 2.16 -7.52
CA SER A 129 25.06 3.46 -8.07
C SER A 129 23.55 3.48 -8.29
N ASP A 130 22.94 4.65 -8.18
CA ASP A 130 21.50 4.81 -8.40
C ASP A 130 21.12 4.27 -9.79
N GLY A 131 19.97 3.60 -9.88
CA GLY A 131 19.56 2.89 -11.08
C GLY A 131 20.03 1.44 -11.18
N PHE A 132 20.84 0.94 -10.24
CA PHE A 132 21.37 -0.44 -10.29
C PHE A 132 21.15 -1.23 -9.00
N PHE A 133 21.03 -2.55 -9.14
CA PHE A 133 20.87 -3.49 -8.03
C PHE A 133 21.48 -4.88 -8.35
N GLY A 134 21.43 -5.75 -7.36
CA GLY A 134 22.08 -7.06 -7.30
C GLY A 134 23.42 -7.01 -6.56
N GLN A 135 23.96 -8.17 -6.20
CA GLN A 135 25.23 -8.29 -5.47
C GLN A 135 26.39 -7.54 -6.16
N ASN A 136 26.44 -7.58 -7.49
CA ASN A 136 27.46 -6.92 -8.30
C ASN A 136 26.90 -5.73 -9.10
N CYS A 137 25.72 -5.20 -8.75
CA CYS A 137 25.10 -4.05 -9.42
C CYS A 137 24.95 -4.21 -10.94
N SER A 138 24.79 -5.45 -11.41
CA SER A 138 24.71 -5.77 -12.84
C SER A 138 23.29 -5.66 -13.42
N ARG A 139 22.30 -5.34 -12.58
CA ARG A 139 20.89 -5.26 -12.95
C ARG A 139 20.41 -3.82 -12.82
N ASN A 140 19.56 -3.39 -13.74
CA ASN A 140 18.97 -2.06 -13.70
C ASN A 140 17.70 -2.07 -12.85
N CYS A 141 17.51 -1.05 -12.01
CA CYS A 141 16.21 -0.77 -11.41
C CYS A 141 15.13 -0.67 -12.50
N SER A 142 13.89 -1.00 -12.14
CA SER A 142 12.76 -0.78 -13.05
C SER A 142 12.69 0.68 -13.48
N SER A 143 12.43 0.93 -14.76
CA SER A 143 12.16 2.27 -15.27
C SER A 143 10.89 2.90 -14.65
N GLY A 144 10.06 2.09 -13.99
CA GLY A 144 8.91 2.54 -13.23
C GLY A 144 9.23 3.07 -11.84
N CYS A 145 10.44 2.86 -11.30
CA CYS A 145 10.81 3.39 -9.98
C CYS A 145 10.89 4.92 -9.99
N MET A 146 10.21 5.58 -9.05
CA MET A 146 10.39 7.02 -8.86
C MET A 146 11.85 7.34 -8.50
N ALA A 147 12.39 8.39 -9.12
CA ALA A 147 13.80 8.81 -9.02
C ALA A 147 14.82 7.75 -9.49
N GLY A 148 14.39 6.62 -10.06
CA GLY A 148 15.28 5.55 -10.50
C GLY A 148 16.06 4.87 -9.36
N VAL A 149 15.64 5.05 -8.10
CA VAL A 149 16.33 4.48 -6.93
C VAL A 149 15.59 3.23 -6.45
N CYS A 150 16.33 2.12 -6.35
CA CYS A 150 15.81 0.87 -5.84
C CYS A 150 16.77 0.22 -4.82
N GLU A 151 16.23 -0.71 -4.05
CA GLU A 151 16.94 -1.44 -3.01
C GLU A 151 18.00 -2.34 -3.65
N ARG A 152 19.17 -2.31 -3.03
CA ARG A 152 20.41 -2.86 -3.57
C ARG A 152 20.33 -4.34 -3.96
N LEU A 153 19.61 -5.19 -3.23
CA LEU A 153 19.61 -6.64 -3.50
C LEU A 153 18.35 -7.11 -4.24
N SER A 154 17.18 -6.62 -3.82
CA SER A 154 15.87 -7.02 -4.34
C SER A 154 15.41 -6.20 -5.55
N GLY A 155 15.94 -5.00 -5.75
CA GLY A 155 15.46 -4.09 -6.81
C GLY A 155 14.12 -3.39 -6.48
N THR A 156 13.65 -3.48 -5.23
CA THR A 156 12.42 -2.84 -4.76
C THR A 156 12.55 -1.31 -4.80
N CYS A 157 11.62 -0.60 -5.41
CA CYS A 157 11.69 0.86 -5.55
C CYS A 157 11.48 1.57 -4.20
N HIS A 158 12.37 2.49 -3.83
CA HIS A 158 12.31 3.17 -2.53
C HIS A 158 11.20 4.23 -2.42
N TYR A 159 10.91 4.91 -3.53
CA TYR A 159 10.00 6.06 -3.55
C TYR A 159 8.67 5.75 -4.27
N GLY A 160 8.32 4.47 -4.38
CA GLY A 160 7.13 4.03 -5.10
C GLY A 160 7.28 4.11 -6.63
N CYS A 161 6.14 4.09 -7.33
CA CYS A 161 6.06 3.87 -8.77
C CYS A 161 5.54 5.07 -9.55
N HIS A 162 6.09 5.28 -10.75
CA HIS A 162 5.48 6.13 -11.77
C HIS A 162 4.08 5.63 -12.16
N TYR A 163 3.24 6.53 -12.70
CA TYR A 163 1.88 6.19 -13.13
C TYR A 163 1.89 5.02 -14.14
N GLY A 164 0.97 4.06 -13.95
CA GLY A 164 0.85 2.87 -14.80
C GLY A 164 1.74 1.69 -14.38
N HIS A 165 2.56 1.86 -13.36
CA HIS A 165 3.40 0.82 -12.77
C HIS A 165 2.92 0.42 -11.37
N THR A 166 3.01 -0.87 -11.03
CA THR A 166 2.54 -1.40 -9.74
C THR A 166 3.52 -2.41 -9.12
N GLY A 167 3.27 -2.81 -7.88
CA GLY A 167 4.08 -3.76 -7.12
C GLY A 167 5.41 -3.19 -6.63
N LEU A 168 6.18 -4.02 -5.93
CA LEU A 168 7.44 -3.62 -5.29
C LEU A 168 8.52 -3.17 -6.30
N ASN A 169 8.50 -3.74 -7.51
CA ASN A 169 9.46 -3.43 -8.57
C ASN A 169 8.87 -2.52 -9.65
N CYS A 170 7.71 -1.91 -9.40
CA CYS A 170 7.05 -0.98 -10.33
C CYS A 170 7.01 -1.54 -11.76
N CYS A 171 6.39 -2.69 -11.94
CA CYS A 171 6.25 -3.31 -13.25
C CYS A 171 5.09 -2.66 -14.03
N PRO A 172 5.19 -2.59 -15.37
CA PRO A 172 4.05 -2.20 -16.20
C PRO A 172 2.84 -3.09 -15.92
N SER A 173 1.64 -2.53 -16.06
CA SER A 173 0.39 -3.28 -15.89
C SER A 173 0.38 -4.58 -16.69
N GLY A 174 0.03 -5.69 -16.04
CA GLY A 174 0.04 -7.04 -16.63
C GLY A 174 1.32 -7.83 -16.40
N PHE A 175 2.37 -7.23 -15.81
CA PHE A 175 3.64 -7.89 -15.50
C PHE A 175 4.00 -7.79 -14.01
N ALA A 176 4.73 -8.79 -13.53
CA ALA A 176 5.26 -8.87 -12.17
C ALA A 176 6.67 -9.49 -12.14
N GLY A 177 7.19 -9.65 -10.93
CA GLY A 177 8.51 -10.23 -10.65
C GLY A 177 9.62 -9.19 -10.55
N ILE A 178 10.83 -9.66 -10.27
CA ILE A 178 12.04 -8.82 -10.13
C ILE A 178 12.53 -8.22 -11.46
N HIS A 179 12.03 -8.73 -12.58
CA HIS A 179 12.41 -8.31 -13.92
C HIS A 179 11.23 -7.89 -14.79
N CYS A 180 10.00 -7.86 -14.26
CA CYS A 180 8.79 -7.56 -15.03
C CYS A 180 8.66 -8.42 -16.30
N ARG A 181 9.13 -9.67 -16.25
CA ARG A 181 9.08 -10.64 -17.35
C ARG A 181 8.01 -11.71 -17.14
N GLU A 182 7.40 -11.73 -15.97
CA GLU A 182 6.40 -12.71 -15.60
C GLU A 182 5.05 -12.04 -15.79
N ASN A 183 4.14 -12.69 -16.52
CA ASN A 183 2.79 -12.17 -16.69
C ASN A 183 2.00 -12.36 -15.40
N CYS A 184 1.09 -11.43 -15.11
CA CYS A 184 0.07 -11.65 -14.10
C CYS A 184 -0.72 -12.93 -14.40
N SER A 185 -1.35 -13.50 -13.36
CA SER A 185 -2.24 -14.66 -13.48
C SER A 185 -3.32 -14.42 -14.54
N GLU A 186 -3.87 -15.51 -15.10
CA GLU A 186 -4.98 -15.40 -16.04
C GLU A 186 -6.11 -14.55 -15.45
N ASN A 187 -6.75 -13.77 -16.33
CA ASN A 187 -7.81 -12.84 -15.95
C ASN A 187 -7.45 -11.75 -14.92
N CYS A 188 -6.19 -11.63 -14.54
CA CYS A 188 -5.68 -10.50 -13.78
C CYS A 188 -5.20 -9.38 -14.71
N ARG A 189 -5.60 -8.14 -14.43
CA ARG A 189 -5.21 -6.94 -15.19
C ARG A 189 -4.06 -6.18 -14.53
N ILE A 190 -4.08 -6.06 -13.20
CA ILE A 190 -3.03 -5.39 -12.40
C ILE A 190 -2.68 -6.30 -11.24
N CYS A 191 -1.40 -6.64 -11.08
CA CYS A 191 -0.93 -7.50 -10.00
C CYS A 191 0.31 -6.89 -9.32
N SER A 192 0.34 -6.93 -7.99
CA SER A 192 1.50 -6.51 -7.19
C SER A 192 2.55 -7.63 -7.05
N SER A 193 2.14 -8.88 -7.26
CA SER A 193 2.99 -10.07 -7.33
C SER A 193 2.32 -11.15 -8.18
N LEU A 194 2.99 -12.28 -8.45
CA LEU A 194 2.38 -13.41 -9.17
C LEU A 194 1.19 -14.06 -8.46
N SER A 195 1.01 -13.82 -7.16
CA SER A 195 -0.04 -14.44 -6.35
C SER A 195 -1.09 -13.45 -5.85
N VAL A 196 -0.87 -12.14 -6.06
CA VAL A 196 -1.74 -11.07 -5.59
C VAL A 196 -2.24 -10.27 -6.80
N CYS A 197 -3.52 -10.41 -7.11
CA CYS A 197 -4.16 -9.58 -8.11
C CYS A 197 -4.88 -8.40 -7.44
N ASP A 198 -4.54 -7.19 -7.89
CA ASP A 198 -5.16 -5.95 -7.39
C ASP A 198 -6.42 -5.61 -8.20
N MET A 199 -6.47 -6.00 -9.48
CA MET A 199 -7.60 -5.72 -10.36
C MET A 199 -7.81 -6.82 -11.40
N CYS A 200 -9.00 -7.43 -11.40
CA CYS A 200 -9.41 -8.42 -12.38
C CYS A 200 -9.82 -7.80 -13.72
N LYS A 201 -9.75 -8.60 -14.79
CA LYS A 201 -10.40 -8.30 -16.06
C LYS A 201 -11.92 -8.33 -15.86
N ALA A 202 -12.64 -7.62 -16.72
CA ALA A 202 -14.10 -7.58 -16.66
C ALA A 202 -14.69 -9.00 -16.75
N GLY A 203 -15.69 -9.29 -15.93
CA GLY A 203 -16.30 -10.62 -15.86
C GLY A 203 -15.62 -11.60 -14.89
N TYR A 204 -14.58 -11.19 -14.15
CA TYR A 204 -13.92 -12.04 -13.15
C TYR A 204 -13.80 -11.34 -11.79
N ASN A 205 -13.82 -12.13 -10.72
CA ASN A 205 -13.68 -11.70 -9.32
C ASN A 205 -12.83 -12.70 -8.50
N GLY A 206 -12.52 -12.33 -7.26
CA GLY A 206 -11.66 -13.09 -6.34
C GLY A 206 -10.24 -12.53 -6.27
N ASN A 207 -9.47 -12.95 -5.25
CA ASN A 207 -8.09 -12.49 -5.02
C ASN A 207 -7.08 -12.90 -6.12
N LYS A 208 -7.44 -13.90 -6.91
CA LYS A 208 -6.68 -14.40 -8.08
C LYS A 208 -7.47 -14.35 -9.39
N CYS A 209 -8.65 -13.72 -9.41
CA CYS A 209 -9.51 -13.61 -10.60
C CYS A 209 -9.95 -14.94 -11.22
N GLU A 210 -10.17 -15.93 -10.36
CA GLU A 210 -10.55 -17.30 -10.71
C GLU A 210 -12.07 -17.52 -10.77
N LEU A 211 -12.87 -16.60 -10.22
CA LEU A 211 -14.32 -16.69 -10.21
C LEU A 211 -14.88 -15.90 -11.38
N GLU A 212 -15.60 -16.57 -12.28
CA GLU A 212 -16.39 -15.88 -13.29
C GLU A 212 -17.56 -15.18 -12.61
N ASN A 213 -17.76 -13.91 -12.94
CA ASN A 213 -18.97 -13.19 -12.61
C ASN A 213 -20.06 -13.86 -13.41
N ASN A 214 -20.77 -14.81 -12.80
CA ASN A 214 -22.06 -15.24 -13.31
C ASN A 214 -22.81 -13.96 -13.61
N GLU A 215 -23.08 -13.73 -14.89
CA GLU A 215 -24.02 -12.71 -15.30
C GLU A 215 -25.23 -12.91 -14.39
N VAL A 216 -25.54 -11.89 -13.59
CA VAL A 216 -26.81 -11.84 -12.89
C VAL A 216 -27.83 -12.17 -13.96
N VAL A 217 -28.49 -13.33 -13.81
CA VAL A 217 -29.56 -13.76 -14.70
C VAL A 217 -30.41 -12.53 -14.90
N THR A 218 -30.32 -11.96 -16.10
CA THR A 218 -31.04 -10.76 -16.40
C THR A 218 -32.50 -11.12 -16.14
N PHE A 219 -33.19 -10.32 -15.34
CA PHE A 219 -34.63 -10.41 -15.05
C PHE A 219 -35.46 -10.14 -16.35
N GLY A 220 -35.04 -10.71 -17.48
CA GLY A 220 -35.53 -10.49 -18.83
C GLY A 220 -36.63 -11.46 -19.25
N GLU A 221 -37.06 -12.41 -18.41
CA GLU A 221 -38.10 -13.40 -18.77
C GLU A 221 -39.39 -13.33 -17.93
N TRP A 222 -39.47 -12.47 -16.91
CA TRP A 222 -40.67 -12.37 -16.05
C TRP A 222 -41.76 -11.46 -16.64
N LYS A 223 -41.49 -10.80 -17.77
CA LYS A 223 -42.48 -9.92 -18.42
C LYS A 223 -43.71 -10.68 -18.92
N ILE A 224 -43.54 -11.93 -19.35
CA ILE A 224 -44.67 -12.70 -19.93
C ILE A 224 -45.59 -13.24 -18.82
N ALA A 225 -45.02 -13.72 -17.70
CA ALA A 225 -45.81 -14.27 -16.60
C ALA A 225 -46.62 -13.21 -15.82
N VAL A 226 -46.11 -11.98 -15.69
CA VAL A 226 -46.82 -10.90 -14.96
C VAL A 226 -47.93 -10.27 -15.80
N VAL A 227 -47.76 -10.20 -17.13
CA VAL A 227 -48.78 -9.64 -18.04
C VAL A 227 -49.98 -10.57 -18.21
N THR A 228 -49.80 -11.89 -18.18
CA THR A 228 -50.92 -12.84 -18.31
C THR A 228 -51.82 -12.87 -17.07
N ILE A 229 -51.24 -12.77 -15.87
CA ILE A 229 -52.01 -12.78 -14.60
C ILE A 229 -52.84 -11.49 -14.47
N THR A 230 -52.30 -10.34 -14.85
CA THR A 230 -53.01 -9.05 -14.74
C THR A 230 -54.19 -8.94 -15.72
N VAL A 231 -54.05 -9.44 -16.95
CA VAL A 231 -55.15 -9.48 -17.93
C VAL A 231 -56.23 -10.48 -17.51
N GLY A 232 -55.84 -11.65 -16.99
CA GLY A 232 -56.78 -12.66 -16.51
C GLY A 232 -57.65 -12.15 -15.36
N VAL A 233 -57.06 -11.50 -14.35
CA VAL A 233 -57.81 -10.90 -13.22
C VAL A 233 -58.73 -9.78 -13.71
N GLY A 234 -58.29 -8.93 -14.64
CA GLY A 234 -59.12 -7.89 -15.23
C GLY A 234 -60.35 -8.45 -15.95
N VAL A 235 -60.20 -9.50 -16.75
CA VAL A 235 -61.31 -10.16 -17.47
C VAL A 235 -62.29 -10.81 -16.48
N ILE A 236 -61.80 -11.45 -15.42
CA ILE A 236 -62.64 -12.05 -14.38
C ILE A 236 -63.44 -10.97 -13.65
N ILE A 237 -62.80 -9.85 -13.27
CA ILE A 237 -63.48 -8.72 -12.63
C ILE A 237 -64.56 -8.13 -13.54
N ILE A 238 -64.25 -7.91 -14.83
CA ILE A 238 -65.23 -7.40 -15.81
C ILE A 238 -66.41 -8.37 -15.95
N PHE A 239 -66.15 -9.67 -16.03
CA PHE A 239 -67.20 -10.68 -16.12
C PHE A 239 -68.11 -10.68 -14.89
N VAL A 240 -67.53 -10.58 -13.68
CA VAL A 240 -68.31 -10.48 -12.43
C VAL A 240 -69.16 -9.20 -12.41
N ILE A 241 -68.61 -8.06 -12.84
CA ILE A 241 -69.34 -6.80 -12.95
C ILE A 241 -70.52 -6.92 -13.94
N LEU A 242 -70.31 -7.53 -15.11
CA LEU A 242 -71.38 -7.71 -16.10
C LEU A 242 -72.49 -8.63 -15.58
N VAL A 243 -72.14 -9.73 -14.90
CA VAL A 243 -73.13 -10.62 -14.27
C VAL A 243 -73.90 -9.88 -13.16
N ALA A 244 -73.20 -9.12 -12.32
CA ALA A 244 -73.82 -8.33 -11.25
C ALA A 244 -74.75 -7.26 -11.81
N ALA A 245 -74.31 -6.52 -12.84
CA ALA A 245 -75.11 -5.53 -13.55
C ALA A 245 -76.32 -6.17 -14.24
N GLY A 246 -76.16 -7.33 -14.88
CA GLY A 246 -77.27 -8.07 -15.47
C GLY A 246 -78.31 -8.51 -14.44
N ARG A 247 -77.88 -9.02 -13.27
CA ARG A 247 -78.79 -9.35 -12.16
C ARG A 247 -79.45 -8.11 -11.56
N TYR A 248 -78.72 -7.00 -11.47
CA TYR A 248 -79.25 -5.71 -11.02
C TYR A 248 -80.32 -5.18 -11.98
N MET A 249 -80.04 -5.18 -13.29
CA MET A 249 -80.98 -4.75 -14.32
C MET A 249 -82.21 -5.66 -14.40
N LYS A 250 -82.06 -6.98 -14.21
CA LYS A 250 -83.18 -7.93 -14.13
C LYS A 250 -84.08 -7.65 -12.90
N ARG A 251 -83.48 -7.45 -11.72
CA ARG A 251 -84.25 -7.05 -10.51
C ARG A 251 -84.95 -5.70 -10.71
N ARG A 252 -84.32 -4.78 -11.45
CA ARG A 252 -84.92 -3.48 -11.79
C ARG A 252 -86.08 -3.62 -12.78
N GLN A 253 -86.02 -4.55 -13.74
CA GLN A 253 -87.17 -4.90 -14.60
C GLN A 253 -88.34 -5.44 -13.76
N GLU A 254 -88.07 -6.33 -12.80
CA GLU A 254 -89.08 -6.90 -11.90
C GLU A 254 -89.73 -5.82 -10.99
N GLN A 255 -88.98 -4.79 -10.56
CA GLN A 255 -89.56 -3.64 -9.83
C GLN A 255 -90.34 -2.67 -10.71
N ASN A 256 -89.89 -2.41 -11.94
CA ASN A 256 -90.58 -1.54 -12.88
C ASN A 256 -91.94 -2.12 -13.34
N GLU A 257 -92.08 -3.45 -13.46
CA GLU A 257 -93.37 -4.10 -13.74
C GLU A 257 -94.38 -3.94 -12.58
N LEU A 258 -93.91 -3.83 -11.33
CA LEU A 258 -94.75 -3.61 -10.16
C LEU A 258 -95.23 -2.14 -10.02
N GLU A 259 -94.40 -1.16 -10.39
CA GLU A 259 -94.77 0.26 -10.39
C GLU A 259 -95.79 0.62 -11.50
N THR A 260 -95.79 -0.09 -12.64
CA THR A 260 -96.81 0.10 -13.69
C THR A 260 -98.22 -0.39 -13.31
N LEU A 261 -98.35 -1.29 -12.33
CA LEU A 261 -99.66 -1.76 -11.85
C LEU A 261 -100.33 -0.78 -10.87
N GLN A 262 -99.55 -0.01 -10.10
CA GLN A 262 -100.09 0.98 -9.15
C GLN A 262 -100.47 2.32 -9.80
N MET A 263 -99.94 2.63 -10.99
CA MET A 263 -100.28 3.85 -11.75
C MET A 263 -101.57 3.74 -12.59
N ASN A 264 -102.19 2.56 -12.67
CA ASN A 264 -103.47 2.36 -13.38
C ASN A 264 -104.71 2.29 -12.45
N GLU A 265 -104.54 2.26 -11.12
CA GLU A 265 -105.67 2.25 -10.17
C GLU A 265 -106.06 3.67 -9.70
N ILE A 266 -105.19 4.66 -9.89
CA ILE A 266 -105.40 6.06 -9.43
C ILE A 266 -106.14 6.93 -10.47
N SER A 267 -106.49 6.38 -11.65
CA SER A 267 -107.23 7.09 -12.70
C SER A 267 -108.75 6.83 -12.71
N MET A 268 -109.33 6.22 -11.67
CA MET A 268 -110.76 5.87 -11.68
C MET A 268 -111.45 6.01 -10.32
N THR A 269 -111.37 7.18 -9.69
CA THR A 269 -112.49 7.76 -8.90
C THR A 269 -112.20 9.23 -8.65
N GLY A 270 -112.94 10.09 -9.35
CA GLY A 270 -112.90 11.52 -9.16
C GLY A 270 -113.79 11.99 -8.00
N ILE A 271 -113.35 13.09 -7.37
CA ILE A 271 -114.14 14.26 -6.94
C ILE A 271 -115.18 14.04 -5.80
N HIS A 272 -114.95 14.64 -4.62
CA HIS A 272 -115.67 15.86 -4.19
C HIS A 272 -115.14 16.45 -2.87
N CYS A 273 -115.01 17.78 -2.87
CA CYS A 273 -114.76 18.64 -1.70
C CYS A 273 -116.00 18.73 -0.79
N SER A 274 -115.83 18.92 0.53
CA SER A 274 -116.45 20.00 1.34
C SER A 274 -116.09 19.92 2.83
N ASN A 275 -116.03 21.11 3.45
CA ASN A 275 -115.71 21.46 4.84
C ASN A 275 -116.66 20.87 5.90
N ALA A 276 -116.19 20.70 7.15
CA ALA A 276 -116.68 21.41 8.36
C ALA A 276 -116.31 20.71 9.69
N THR A 277 -115.66 21.49 10.57
CA THR A 277 -115.85 21.70 12.04
C THR A 277 -115.96 20.56 13.08
N GLU A 278 -115.18 20.81 14.15
CA GLU A 278 -115.43 20.56 15.59
C GLU A 278 -115.39 19.14 16.17
N GLY A 279 -114.73 19.04 17.35
CA GLY A 279 -115.14 18.10 18.39
C GLY A 279 -114.10 17.10 18.90
N SER A 280 -113.18 17.59 19.74
CA SER A 280 -112.78 16.97 21.01
C SER A 280 -112.37 15.48 21.10
N ASN A 281 -111.07 15.30 21.36
CA ASN A 281 -110.54 14.83 22.65
C ASN A 281 -110.68 13.33 23.00
N TYR A 282 -109.58 12.56 22.85
CA TYR A 282 -109.17 11.58 23.87
C TYR A 282 -107.64 11.50 23.92
N ASN A 283 -107.08 11.93 25.06
CA ASN A 283 -105.71 11.71 25.51
C ASN A 283 -105.54 10.26 26.03
N PHE A 284 -104.40 9.65 25.76
CA PHE A 284 -103.67 8.72 26.64
C PHE A 284 -102.19 8.77 26.18
N LEU A 285 -101.39 9.65 26.79
CA LEU A 285 -100.53 9.44 27.97
C LEU A 285 -99.28 8.57 27.74
N ASN A 286 -98.13 9.28 27.81
CA ASN A 286 -96.78 8.93 28.29
C ASN A 286 -95.99 7.86 27.51
N ASP A 287 -94.67 7.97 27.33
CA ASP A 287 -93.59 8.64 28.07
C ASP A 287 -92.45 8.84 27.03
N SER A 288 -91.84 10.02 26.82
CA SER A 288 -90.65 10.54 27.53
C SER A 288 -89.54 9.48 27.64
N ARG A 289 -88.27 9.68 27.29
CA ARG A 289 -87.37 10.85 27.20
C ARG A 289 -86.04 10.30 26.61
N ASP A 290 -85.35 11.02 25.71
CA ASP A 290 -84.13 11.82 25.99
C ASP A 290 -82.91 10.96 26.45
N ILE A 291 -81.63 11.17 26.11
CA ILE A 291 -80.88 12.36 25.66
C ILE A 291 -79.37 12.00 25.55
N HIS A 292 -78.61 12.82 24.79
CA HIS A 292 -77.16 13.18 24.82
C HIS A 292 -76.07 12.10 25.01
N GLN A 293 -75.02 12.02 24.18
CA GLN A 293 -73.92 12.98 23.86
C GLN A 293 -72.88 13.13 24.99
N TYR A 294 -71.61 13.28 24.55
CA TYR A 294 -70.35 13.51 25.26
C TYR A 294 -69.60 12.27 25.74
N GLU A 295 -68.26 12.20 25.81
CA GLU A 295 -67.05 12.82 25.23
C GLU A 295 -65.90 12.12 25.99
N GLU A 296 -64.71 12.02 25.37
CA GLU A 296 -63.36 11.79 25.93
C GLU A 296 -63.13 11.05 27.27
N VAL A 297 -62.09 10.20 27.30
CA VAL A 297 -60.90 10.36 28.15
C VAL A 297 -59.95 9.16 27.93
N LEU A 298 -58.67 9.49 27.69
CA LEU A 298 -57.43 8.68 27.65
C LEU A 298 -57.09 7.88 26.39
#